data_AF-A0A4R5W2U1-F1
#
_entry.id   AF-A0A4R5W2U1-F1
#
_cell.length_a   1.000
_cell.length_b   1.000
_cell.length_c   1.000
_cell.angle_alpha   90.00
_cell.angle_beta   90.00
_cell.angle_gamma   90.00
#
_symmetry.space_group_name_H-M   'P 1'
#
loop_
_entity.id
_entity.type
_entity.pdbx_description
1 polymer ?
#
loop_
_entity_poly.entity_id
_entity_poly.type
_entity_poly.pdbx_seq_one_letter_code
_entity_poly.pdbx_strand_id
1 'polypeptide(L)'
;MTLTKRPIMQNSNNSTAELQNSPALIDFNAALNKAITADLNYLFTATVPATSNCFVLINAGQCIPNAVEQFVSEHALEAEPLFLTMPEAESAAIGPWLISLPKTPTSDLIHRIVEFSVKHQAVSLFSSPFKGYALYPHLRSFMHCEFEDGSTGMLRYFDPRVGFELVTNWPPELQQQFIAPFDFWSSWDRSFTPIIRLGKSLKKALAPADQITISNDTVIHLQQSNQADLLLALNHEVRSKIEQPSPIEDIAPCLQYALAVEALEFAKERQLHSQEERLSLIKNALAIHPSFYKNPRFISELRRLVPVGNRVEAALKNMSQNTINDWNNQRLARLNDYYRHLTERISTRQIHSIIKDAP
;
A
#
# COMPACT_ATOMS: atom_id res chain seq x y z
N MET A 1 8.50 35.92 -10.59
CA MET A 1 8.64 34.74 -11.46
C MET A 1 7.25 34.43 -11.99
N THR A 2 6.97 34.83 -13.23
CA THR A 2 5.62 34.91 -13.80
C THR A 2 5.17 33.52 -14.25
N LEU A 3 4.22 32.92 -13.54
CA LEU A 3 3.57 31.66 -13.93
C LEU A 3 2.66 31.93 -15.13
N THR A 4 3.16 31.64 -16.34
CA THR A 4 2.32 31.57 -17.54
C THR A 4 1.36 30.39 -17.40
N LYS A 5 0.07 30.68 -17.22
CA LYS A 5 -1.03 29.71 -17.34
C LYS A 5 -0.94 29.04 -18.72
N ARG A 6 -0.57 27.76 -18.77
CA ARG A 6 -0.75 26.92 -19.96
C ARG A 6 -2.25 26.68 -20.18
N PRO A 7 -2.73 26.60 -21.43
CA PRO A 7 -4.08 26.13 -21.69
C PRO A 7 -4.12 24.64 -21.33
N ILE A 8 -4.89 24.29 -20.30
CA ILE A 8 -5.19 22.91 -19.97
C ILE A 8 -6.26 22.45 -20.96
N MET A 9 -5.93 21.38 -21.70
CA MET A 9 -6.81 20.76 -22.68
C MET A 9 -8.13 20.35 -22.04
N GLN A 10 -9.24 20.79 -22.62
CA GLN A 10 -10.62 20.43 -22.26
C GLN A 10 -10.97 18.92 -22.50
N ASN A 11 -9.98 18.06 -22.72
CA ASN A 11 -10.17 16.62 -23.02
C ASN A 11 -10.03 15.69 -21.80
N SER A 12 -9.72 16.20 -20.60
CA SER A 12 -9.49 15.33 -19.44
C SER A 12 -10.75 14.58 -18.96
N ASN A 13 -11.92 15.22 -19.03
CA ASN A 13 -13.13 14.68 -18.41
C ASN A 13 -13.69 13.43 -19.12
N ASN A 14 -13.49 13.29 -20.44
CA ASN A 14 -13.94 12.09 -21.16
C ASN A 14 -13.07 10.87 -20.83
N SER A 15 -11.75 11.06 -20.69
CA SER A 15 -10.81 9.97 -20.42
C SER A 15 -11.00 9.30 -19.05
N THR A 16 -11.49 10.06 -18.06
CA THR A 16 -11.82 9.59 -16.71
C THR A 16 -13.00 8.62 -16.72
N ALA A 17 -14.12 9.03 -17.32
CA ALA A 17 -15.31 8.18 -17.44
C ALA A 17 -15.03 6.93 -18.29
N GLU A 18 -14.18 7.05 -19.30
CA GLU A 18 -13.76 5.91 -20.13
C GLU A 18 -12.93 4.88 -19.35
N LEU A 19 -12.01 5.30 -18.48
CA LEU A 19 -11.22 4.37 -17.66
C LEU A 19 -12.07 3.66 -16.61
N GLN A 20 -12.95 4.39 -15.91
CA GLN A 20 -13.83 3.82 -14.87
C GLN A 20 -14.79 2.76 -15.42
N ASN A 21 -15.20 2.93 -16.69
CA ASN A 21 -16.08 1.98 -17.39
C ASN A 21 -15.30 1.01 -18.29
N SER A 22 -13.96 1.00 -18.23
CA SER A 22 -13.15 0.11 -19.03
C SER A 22 -13.37 -1.35 -18.63
N PRO A 23 -13.62 -2.27 -19.58
CA PRO A 23 -13.73 -3.70 -19.30
C PRO A 23 -12.53 -4.24 -18.51
N ALA A 24 -11.32 -3.77 -18.81
CA ALA A 24 -10.10 -4.23 -18.14
C ALA A 24 -10.07 -3.88 -16.64
N LEU A 25 -10.57 -2.70 -16.26
CA LEU A 25 -10.67 -2.29 -14.85
C LEU A 25 -11.77 -3.07 -14.13
N ILE A 26 -12.92 -3.28 -14.80
CA ILE A 26 -14.03 -4.07 -14.26
C ILE A 26 -13.58 -5.52 -14.00
N ASP A 27 -12.95 -6.15 -14.99
CA ASP A 27 -12.40 -7.50 -14.89
C ASP A 27 -11.34 -7.60 -13.79
N PHE A 28 -10.45 -6.61 -13.72
CA PHE A 28 -9.45 -6.53 -12.65
C PHE A 28 -10.09 -6.48 -11.26
N ASN A 29 -11.06 -5.59 -11.06
CA ASN A 29 -11.75 -5.46 -9.79
C ASN A 29 -12.51 -6.75 -9.44
N ALA A 30 -13.19 -7.38 -10.40
CA ALA A 30 -13.89 -8.64 -10.19
C ALA A 30 -12.94 -9.77 -9.80
N ALA A 31 -11.82 -9.92 -10.53
CA ALA A 31 -10.80 -10.92 -10.24
C ALA A 31 -10.15 -10.70 -8.87
N LEU A 32 -9.85 -9.45 -8.52
CA LEU A 32 -9.25 -9.09 -7.25
C LEU A 32 -10.20 -9.36 -6.07
N ASN A 33 -11.47 -8.95 -6.17
CA ASN A 33 -12.48 -9.25 -5.15
C ASN A 33 -12.62 -10.77 -4.97
N LYS A 34 -12.71 -11.53 -6.06
CA LYS A 34 -12.80 -12.99 -6.03
C LYS A 34 -11.58 -13.62 -5.35
N ALA A 35 -10.37 -13.17 -5.69
CA ALA A 35 -9.14 -13.72 -5.14
C ALA A 35 -9.01 -13.42 -3.64
N ILE A 36 -9.23 -12.17 -3.21
CA ILE A 36 -9.17 -11.82 -1.78
C ILE A 36 -10.27 -12.53 -0.99
N THR A 37 -11.47 -12.67 -1.54
CA THR A 37 -12.55 -13.44 -0.91
C THR A 37 -12.15 -14.91 -0.73
N ALA A 38 -11.53 -15.52 -1.73
CA ALA A 38 -11.03 -16.89 -1.63
C ALA A 38 -9.92 -17.02 -0.57
N ASP A 39 -8.99 -16.07 -0.55
CA ASP A 39 -7.91 -16.01 0.44
C ASP A 39 -8.46 -15.90 1.87
N LEU A 40 -9.42 -14.99 2.11
CA LEU A 40 -10.08 -14.80 3.41
C LEU A 40 -10.82 -16.06 3.86
N ASN A 41 -11.62 -16.67 2.98
CA ASN A 41 -12.31 -17.92 3.29
C ASN A 41 -11.34 -19.03 3.66
N TYR A 42 -10.23 -19.16 2.93
CA TYR A 42 -9.20 -20.14 3.25
C TYR A 42 -8.59 -19.87 4.63
N LEU A 43 -8.20 -18.62 4.91
CA LEU A 43 -7.62 -18.26 6.21
C LEU A 43 -8.58 -18.56 7.36
N PHE A 44 -9.85 -18.14 7.27
CA PHE A 44 -10.82 -18.33 8.35
C PHE A 44 -11.20 -19.79 8.58
N THR A 45 -11.26 -20.62 7.54
CA THR A 45 -11.75 -22.01 7.66
C THR A 45 -10.66 -23.07 7.80
N ALA A 46 -9.52 -22.88 7.14
CA ALA A 46 -8.51 -23.93 7.01
C ALA A 46 -7.30 -23.73 7.93
N THR A 47 -7.07 -22.51 8.43
CA THR A 47 -5.83 -22.18 9.16
C THR A 47 -6.01 -21.74 10.60
N VAL A 48 -7.20 -21.30 11.01
CA VAL A 48 -7.46 -20.89 12.39
C VAL A 48 -7.72 -22.13 13.26
N PRO A 49 -6.87 -22.40 14.28
CA PRO A 49 -7.15 -23.47 15.24
C PRO A 49 -8.46 -23.22 15.99
N ALA A 50 -9.19 -24.27 16.36
CA ALA A 50 -10.48 -24.15 17.07
C ALA A 50 -10.39 -23.40 18.41
N THR A 51 -9.20 -23.35 19.01
CA THR A 51 -8.89 -22.67 20.28
C THR A 51 -8.48 -21.21 20.10
N SER A 52 -8.25 -20.77 18.87
CA SER A 52 -7.77 -19.43 18.55
C SER A 52 -8.91 -18.49 18.20
N ASN A 53 -8.65 -17.20 18.40
CA ASN A 53 -9.50 -16.10 17.99
C ASN A 53 -8.94 -15.51 16.70
N CYS A 54 -9.84 -15.02 15.85
CA CYS A 54 -9.45 -14.32 14.65
C CYS A 54 -9.69 -12.82 14.81
N PHE A 55 -8.77 -12.02 14.32
CA PHE A 55 -8.83 -10.58 14.36
C PHE A 55 -8.54 -10.00 13.00
N VAL A 56 -9.17 -8.85 12.71
CA VAL A 56 -8.78 -7.97 11.63
C VAL A 56 -8.22 -6.69 12.22
N LEU A 57 -7.08 -6.25 11.71
CA LEU A 57 -6.49 -4.95 12.01
C LEU A 57 -6.70 -4.06 10.80
N ILE A 58 -7.43 -2.96 11.00
CA ILE A 58 -7.74 -2.01 9.95
C ILE A 58 -7.08 -0.67 10.28
N ASN A 59 -6.20 -0.20 9.39
CA ASN A 59 -5.61 1.14 9.50
C ASN A 59 -6.60 2.20 9.01
N ALA A 60 -7.37 2.80 9.94
CA ALA A 60 -8.44 3.72 9.59
C ALA A 60 -7.95 4.97 8.84
N GLY A 61 -6.69 5.38 9.04
CA GLY A 61 -6.07 6.51 8.35
C GLY A 61 -5.89 6.30 6.83
N GLN A 62 -6.10 5.09 6.32
CA GLN A 62 -6.15 4.79 4.88
C GLN A 62 -7.57 4.73 4.32
N CYS A 63 -8.58 4.72 5.18
CA CYS A 63 -9.98 4.61 4.83
C CYS A 63 -10.61 5.99 4.71
N ILE A 64 -11.82 6.04 4.12
CA ILE A 64 -12.65 7.24 4.25
C ILE A 64 -13.04 7.46 5.72
N PRO A 65 -13.24 8.72 6.17
CA PRO A 65 -13.58 9.01 7.56
C PRO A 65 -14.77 8.17 8.07
N ASN A 66 -14.67 7.70 9.30
CA ASN A 66 -15.68 6.93 10.03
C ASN A 66 -16.04 5.54 9.44
N ALA A 67 -15.44 5.10 8.33
CA ALA A 67 -15.79 3.83 7.72
C ALA A 67 -15.57 2.62 8.63
N VAL A 68 -14.50 2.65 9.43
CA VAL A 68 -14.16 1.55 10.35
C VAL A 68 -15.12 1.54 11.55
N GLU A 69 -15.45 2.70 12.10
CA GLU A 69 -16.43 2.82 13.20
C GLU A 69 -17.82 2.36 12.76
N GLN A 70 -18.27 2.79 11.58
CA GLN A 70 -19.52 2.34 10.98
C GLN A 70 -19.53 0.83 10.78
N PHE A 71 -18.45 0.26 10.22
CA PHE A 71 -18.29 -1.18 10.06
C PHE A 71 -18.40 -1.94 11.40
N VAL A 72 -17.73 -1.46 12.44
CA VAL A 72 -17.81 -2.06 13.78
C VAL A 72 -19.25 -2.00 14.33
N SER A 73 -19.93 -0.86 14.19
CA SER A 73 -21.30 -0.66 14.67
C SER A 73 -22.33 -1.51 13.91
N GLU A 74 -22.24 -1.56 12.57
CA GLU A 74 -23.19 -2.29 11.71
C GLU A 74 -23.20 -3.80 12.00
N HIS A 75 -22.04 -4.34 12.38
CA HIS A 75 -21.87 -5.77 12.66
C HIS A 75 -21.78 -6.11 14.16
N ALA A 76 -21.95 -5.12 15.05
CA ALA A 76 -21.83 -5.26 16.50
C ALA A 76 -20.54 -5.98 16.95
N LEU A 77 -19.41 -5.58 16.37
CA LEU A 77 -18.11 -6.24 16.61
C LEU A 77 -17.44 -5.70 17.87
N GLU A 78 -16.70 -6.56 18.58
CA GLU A 78 -15.77 -6.14 19.62
C GLU A 78 -14.53 -5.54 18.96
N ALA A 79 -14.21 -4.27 19.26
CA ALA A 79 -13.08 -3.57 18.66
C ALA A 79 -12.46 -2.56 19.62
N GLU A 80 -11.16 -2.32 19.47
CA GLU A 80 -10.45 -1.28 20.20
C GLU A 80 -9.44 -0.56 19.28
N PRO A 81 -9.45 0.78 19.22
CA PRO A 81 -8.37 1.54 18.60
C PRO A 81 -7.08 1.35 19.40
N LEU A 82 -5.99 0.95 18.72
CA LEU A 82 -4.74 0.69 19.42
C LEU A 82 -4.12 1.98 19.99
N PHE A 83 -4.42 3.15 19.43
CA PHE A 83 -3.93 4.43 19.96
C PHE A 83 -4.67 4.92 21.21
N LEU A 84 -5.82 4.34 21.57
CA LEU A 84 -6.68 4.88 22.63
C LEU A 84 -5.98 5.08 23.99
N THR A 85 -5.00 4.22 24.31
CA THR A 85 -4.23 4.28 25.57
C THR A 85 -2.76 4.68 25.34
N MET A 86 -2.47 5.34 24.23
CA MET A 86 -1.13 5.74 23.80
C MET A 86 -1.03 7.28 23.78
N PRO A 87 0.18 7.87 23.68
CA PRO A 87 0.34 9.31 23.46
C PRO A 87 -0.46 9.85 22.27
N GLU A 88 -0.72 9.00 21.27
CA GLU A 88 -1.49 9.29 20.06
C GLU A 88 -3.02 9.17 20.23
N ALA A 89 -3.55 9.15 21.46
CA ALA A 89 -4.97 8.95 21.73
C ALA A 89 -5.91 9.94 21.00
N GLU A 90 -5.47 11.18 20.78
CA GLU A 90 -6.22 12.17 19.99
C GLU A 90 -6.45 11.74 18.53
N SER A 91 -5.59 10.85 18.01
CA SER A 91 -5.69 10.27 16.67
C SER A 91 -6.35 8.89 16.66
N ALA A 92 -6.96 8.43 17.75
CA ALA A 92 -7.53 7.09 17.85
C ALA A 92 -8.58 6.78 16.77
N ALA A 93 -9.39 7.76 16.37
CA ALA A 93 -10.39 7.60 15.32
C ALA A 93 -9.77 7.29 13.94
N ILE A 94 -8.57 7.80 13.66
CA ILE A 94 -7.85 7.62 12.40
C ILE A 94 -6.66 6.65 12.52
N GLY A 95 -6.48 6.04 13.68
CA GLY A 95 -5.43 5.07 13.97
C GLY A 95 -5.79 3.65 13.54
N PRO A 96 -4.96 2.65 13.89
CA PRO A 96 -5.27 1.25 13.65
C PRO A 96 -6.29 0.71 14.66
N TRP A 97 -7.30 0.02 14.15
CA TRP A 97 -8.35 -0.64 14.92
C TRP A 97 -8.16 -2.16 14.88
N LEU A 98 -8.06 -2.79 16.05
CA LEU A 98 -8.07 -4.24 16.14
C LEU A 98 -9.48 -4.71 16.49
N ILE A 99 -10.06 -5.50 15.60
CA ILE A 99 -11.45 -5.93 15.63
C ILE A 99 -11.48 -7.45 15.77
N SER A 100 -12.19 -7.96 16.76
CA SER A 100 -12.42 -9.40 16.93
C SER A 100 -13.50 -9.88 15.96
N LEU A 101 -13.22 -10.98 15.28
CA LEU A 101 -14.15 -11.58 14.33
C LEU A 101 -14.87 -12.79 14.97
N PRO A 102 -16.14 -13.02 14.62
CA PRO A 102 -16.81 -14.26 14.98
C PRO A 102 -16.08 -15.45 14.34
N LYS A 103 -16.13 -16.62 14.99
CA LYS A 103 -15.49 -17.86 14.48
C LYS A 103 -15.91 -18.23 13.06
N THR A 104 -17.15 -17.91 12.71
CA THR A 104 -17.69 -18.10 11.36
C THR A 104 -18.22 -16.75 10.86
N PRO A 105 -17.36 -15.94 10.20
CA PRO A 105 -17.78 -14.69 9.58
C PRO A 105 -18.91 -14.90 8.58
N THR A 106 -19.89 -14.00 8.57
CA THR A 106 -20.93 -14.00 7.52
C THR A 106 -20.32 -13.57 6.18
N SER A 107 -20.97 -13.93 5.07
CA SER A 107 -20.52 -13.48 3.74
C SER A 107 -20.49 -11.96 3.62
N ASP A 108 -21.40 -11.27 4.29
CA ASP A 108 -21.47 -9.80 4.31
C ASP A 108 -20.27 -9.20 5.07
N LEU A 109 -19.94 -9.74 6.24
CA LEU A 109 -18.75 -9.35 7.00
C LEU A 109 -17.47 -9.55 6.18
N ILE A 110 -17.34 -10.69 5.49
CA ILE A 110 -16.20 -10.96 4.59
C ILE A 110 -16.16 -9.93 3.47
N HIS A 111 -17.29 -9.64 2.82
CA HIS A 111 -17.37 -8.65 1.75
C HIS A 111 -16.87 -7.27 2.20
N ARG A 112 -17.27 -6.80 3.39
CA ARG A 112 -16.80 -5.54 3.94
C ARG A 112 -15.28 -5.54 4.20
N ILE A 113 -14.72 -6.64 4.71
CA ILE A 113 -13.26 -6.79 4.86
C ILE A 113 -12.56 -6.74 3.49
N VAL A 114 -13.11 -7.41 2.47
CA VAL A 114 -12.59 -7.35 1.10
C VAL A 114 -12.57 -5.92 0.58
N GLU A 115 -13.64 -5.14 0.82
CA GLU A 115 -13.67 -3.74 0.40
C GLU A 115 -12.53 -2.92 1.01
N PHE A 116 -12.26 -3.07 2.32
CA PHE A 116 -11.13 -2.41 2.97
C PHE A 116 -9.78 -2.86 2.40
N SER A 117 -9.62 -4.15 2.09
CA SER A 117 -8.41 -4.68 1.47
C SER A 117 -8.21 -4.11 0.05
N VAL A 118 -9.24 -4.16 -0.79
CA VAL A 118 -9.16 -3.78 -2.22
C VAL A 118 -9.04 -2.28 -2.40
N LYS A 119 -9.91 -1.50 -1.75
CA LYS A 119 -10.02 -0.06 -1.98
C LYS A 119 -8.93 0.72 -1.25
N HIS A 120 -8.56 0.27 -0.05
CA HIS A 120 -7.72 1.05 0.86
C HIS A 120 -6.37 0.40 1.17
N GLN A 121 -6.18 -0.89 0.84
CA GLN A 121 -5.02 -1.66 1.29
C GLN A 121 -4.74 -1.40 2.77
N ALA A 122 -5.78 -1.58 3.61
CA ALA A 122 -5.77 -1.17 5.01
C ALA A 122 -5.85 -2.34 5.99
N VAL A 123 -5.91 -3.59 5.50
CA VAL A 123 -6.27 -4.77 6.27
C VAL A 123 -5.04 -5.65 6.52
N SER A 124 -4.86 -6.06 7.77
CA SER A 124 -4.09 -7.24 8.17
C SER A 124 -4.96 -8.20 8.98
N LEU A 125 -4.66 -9.48 8.94
CA LEU A 125 -5.37 -10.53 9.64
C LEU A 125 -4.45 -11.21 10.65
N PHE A 126 -5.01 -11.52 11.81
CA PHE A 126 -4.32 -12.26 12.86
C PHE A 126 -5.17 -13.46 13.27
N SER A 127 -4.52 -14.58 13.51
CA SER A 127 -5.05 -15.65 14.37
C SER A 127 -4.18 -15.72 15.60
N SER A 128 -4.79 -15.79 16.77
CA SER A 128 -4.07 -15.90 18.04
C SER A 128 -4.90 -16.63 19.09
N PRO A 129 -4.27 -17.47 19.95
CA PRO A 129 -4.92 -17.96 21.16
C PRO A 129 -5.28 -16.86 22.16
N PHE A 130 -4.74 -15.64 22.02
CA PHE A 130 -5.06 -14.53 22.91
C PHE A 130 -6.44 -13.95 22.62
N LYS A 131 -7.08 -13.49 23.68
CA LYS A 131 -8.25 -12.61 23.61
C LYS A 131 -7.80 -11.15 23.50
N GLY A 132 -8.71 -10.26 23.10
CA GLY A 132 -8.44 -8.83 22.91
C GLY A 132 -7.60 -8.21 24.02
N TYR A 133 -8.03 -8.35 25.29
CA TYR A 133 -7.35 -7.76 26.45
C TYR A 133 -5.85 -8.11 26.59
N ALA A 134 -5.40 -9.25 26.06
CA ALA A 134 -3.99 -9.65 26.07
C ALA A 134 -3.27 -9.28 24.76
N LEU A 135 -4.01 -9.23 23.65
CA LEU A 135 -3.48 -8.93 22.33
C LEU A 135 -3.27 -7.42 22.11
N TYR A 136 -4.16 -6.56 22.62
CA TYR A 136 -4.00 -5.11 22.53
C TYR A 136 -2.70 -4.60 23.16
N PRO A 137 -2.36 -4.92 24.43
CA PRO A 137 -1.11 -4.46 25.03
C PRO A 137 0.12 -5.07 24.34
N HIS A 138 0.03 -6.31 23.84
CA HIS A 138 1.10 -6.91 23.04
C HIS A 138 1.39 -6.05 21.82
N LEU A 139 0.38 -5.79 20.99
CA LEU A 139 0.51 -4.99 19.78
C LEU A 139 1.00 -3.56 20.07
N ARG A 140 0.47 -2.91 21.12
CA ARG A 140 0.90 -1.56 21.53
C ARG A 140 2.38 -1.51 21.89
N SER A 141 2.91 -2.55 22.53
CA SER A 141 4.31 -2.58 22.97
C SER A 141 5.34 -2.52 21.83
N PHE A 142 4.92 -2.80 20.58
CA PHE A 142 5.77 -2.70 19.40
C PHE A 142 5.55 -1.43 18.56
N MET A 143 4.79 -0.44 19.05
CA MET A 143 4.47 0.76 18.28
C MET A 143 5.53 1.84 18.35
N HIS A 144 6.39 1.86 19.36
CA HIS A 144 7.39 2.92 19.55
C HIS A 144 8.81 2.38 19.43
N CYS A 145 9.70 3.21 18.89
CA CYS A 145 11.12 2.93 18.81
C CYS A 145 11.98 4.15 19.12
N GLU A 146 13.26 3.90 19.40
CA GLU A 146 14.33 4.87 19.36
C GLU A 146 15.24 4.63 18.15
N PHE A 147 15.76 5.71 17.60
CA PHE A 147 16.79 5.70 16.57
C PHE A 147 18.18 5.90 17.20
N GLU A 148 19.24 5.59 16.47
CA GLU A 148 20.63 5.71 16.96
C GLU A 148 21.02 7.14 17.38
N ASP A 149 20.34 8.16 16.86
CA ASP A 149 20.55 9.56 17.24
C ASP A 149 19.78 9.97 18.52
N GLY A 150 19.08 9.03 19.15
CA GLY A 150 18.26 9.24 20.35
C GLY A 150 16.88 9.84 20.08
N SER A 151 16.52 10.08 18.81
CA SER A 151 15.16 10.48 18.47
C SER A 151 14.20 9.29 18.57
N THR A 152 12.92 9.58 18.82
CA THR A 152 11.87 8.55 18.95
C THR A 152 10.99 8.52 17.71
N GLY A 153 10.48 7.33 17.35
CA GLY A 153 9.59 7.13 16.22
C GLY A 153 8.43 6.19 16.51
N MET A 154 7.46 6.16 15.58
CA MET A 154 6.37 5.20 15.59
C MET A 154 6.56 4.14 14.50
N LEU A 155 6.58 2.87 14.90
CA LEU A 155 6.67 1.70 14.04
C LEU A 155 5.29 1.36 13.48
N ARG A 156 5.11 1.63 12.18
CA ARG A 156 3.85 1.39 11.46
C ARG A 156 3.69 -0.06 11.00
N TYR A 157 3.92 -1.05 11.86
CA TYR A 157 3.70 -2.46 11.51
C TYR A 157 2.24 -2.74 11.13
N PHE A 158 1.32 -1.91 11.60
CA PHE A 158 -0.12 -1.97 11.34
C PHE A 158 -0.53 -1.47 9.94
N ASP A 159 0.36 -0.79 9.20
CA ASP A 159 0.09 -0.39 7.83
C ASP A 159 0.51 -1.54 6.90
N PRO A 160 -0.42 -2.27 6.28
CA PRO A 160 -0.10 -3.49 5.54
C PRO A 160 0.80 -3.27 4.33
N ARG A 161 0.95 -2.02 3.85
CA ARG A 161 1.86 -1.71 2.74
C ARG A 161 3.31 -1.82 3.17
N VAL A 162 3.64 -1.36 4.38
CA VAL A 162 5.03 -1.27 4.87
C VAL A 162 5.32 -2.23 6.01
N GLY A 163 4.29 -2.71 6.71
CA GLY A 163 4.42 -3.34 8.00
C GLY A 163 5.15 -4.69 7.98
N PHE A 164 4.87 -5.53 7.00
CA PHE A 164 5.56 -6.82 6.86
C PHE A 164 7.05 -6.65 6.57
N GLU A 165 7.38 -5.68 5.72
CA GLU A 165 8.76 -5.35 5.39
C GLU A 165 9.49 -4.70 6.57
N LEU A 166 8.80 -3.82 7.30
CA LEU A 166 9.29 -3.24 8.55
C LEU A 166 9.70 -4.33 9.54
N VAL A 167 8.79 -5.26 9.83
CA VAL A 167 9.06 -6.36 10.77
C VAL A 167 10.16 -7.28 10.24
N THR A 168 10.19 -7.59 8.94
CA THR A 168 11.24 -8.46 8.35
C THR A 168 12.65 -7.87 8.51
N ASN A 169 12.76 -6.55 8.66
CA ASN A 169 14.03 -5.84 8.87
C ASN A 169 14.35 -5.53 10.34
N TRP A 170 13.52 -5.98 11.29
CA TRP A 170 13.84 -5.89 12.72
C TRP A 170 14.95 -6.88 13.11
N PRO A 171 15.60 -6.69 14.27
CA PRO A 171 16.44 -7.73 14.86
C PRO A 171 15.66 -9.05 14.98
N PRO A 172 16.26 -10.22 14.64
CA PRO A 172 15.57 -11.51 14.65
C PRO A 172 14.87 -11.85 15.97
N GLU A 173 15.43 -11.44 17.09
CA GLU A 173 14.85 -11.63 18.43
C GLU A 173 13.56 -10.84 18.58
N LEU A 174 13.54 -9.59 18.11
CA LEU A 174 12.37 -8.73 18.14
C LEU A 174 11.28 -9.23 17.19
N GLN A 175 11.67 -9.72 16.01
CA GLN A 175 10.75 -10.41 15.11
C GLN A 175 10.08 -11.56 15.87
N GLN A 176 10.85 -12.49 16.43
CA GLN A 176 10.30 -13.65 17.14
C GLN A 176 9.37 -13.26 18.29
N GLN A 177 9.69 -12.21 19.04
CA GLN A 177 8.84 -11.69 20.11
C GLN A 177 7.51 -11.14 19.57
N PHE A 178 7.55 -10.39 18.46
CA PHE A 178 6.35 -9.81 17.84
C PHE A 178 5.36 -10.88 17.36
N ILE A 179 5.85 -11.86 16.59
CA ILE A 179 5.03 -12.92 15.98
C ILE A 179 4.69 -14.06 16.97
N ALA A 180 5.39 -14.16 18.11
CA ALA A 180 5.21 -15.25 19.08
C ALA A 180 3.75 -15.55 19.49
N PRO A 181 2.87 -14.55 19.74
CA PRO A 181 1.50 -14.80 20.15
C PRO A 181 0.55 -15.22 19.04
N PHE A 182 0.97 -15.20 17.77
CA PHE A 182 0.07 -15.49 16.65
C PHE A 182 0.22 -16.95 16.22
N ASP A 183 -0.89 -17.53 15.74
CA ASP A 183 -0.82 -18.70 14.85
C ASP A 183 -0.33 -18.21 13.48
N PHE A 184 -0.92 -17.11 13.01
CA PHE A 184 -0.45 -16.41 11.83
C PHE A 184 -0.72 -14.90 11.89
N TRP A 185 0.08 -14.16 11.16
CA TRP A 185 -0.17 -12.80 10.71
C TRP A 185 -0.15 -12.77 9.18
N SER A 186 -1.20 -12.27 8.55
CA SER A 186 -1.34 -12.26 7.10
C SER A 186 -1.86 -10.91 6.58
N SER A 187 -1.51 -10.61 5.34
CA SER A 187 -2.01 -9.48 4.56
C SER A 187 -1.76 -9.77 3.08
N TRP A 188 -1.89 -8.76 2.24
CA TRP A 188 -1.46 -8.79 0.85
C TRP A 188 -0.44 -7.68 0.60
N ASP A 189 0.56 -7.98 -0.22
CA ASP A 189 1.48 -6.97 -0.72
C ASP A 189 0.76 -5.97 -1.64
N ARG A 190 1.51 -5.00 -2.17
CA ARG A 190 0.95 -3.94 -3.03
C ARG A 190 0.51 -4.43 -4.42
N SER A 191 0.94 -5.62 -4.84
CA SER A 191 0.44 -6.37 -6.00
C SER A 191 -0.68 -7.34 -5.62
N PHE A 192 -1.17 -7.24 -4.39
CA PHE A 192 -2.13 -8.14 -3.76
C PHE A 192 -1.65 -9.58 -3.62
N THR A 193 -0.35 -9.89 -3.68
CA THR A 193 0.16 -11.23 -3.36
C THR A 193 -0.04 -11.49 -1.88
N PRO A 194 -0.69 -12.61 -1.46
CA PRO A 194 -0.84 -12.90 -0.05
C PRO A 194 0.52 -13.10 0.61
N ILE A 195 0.72 -12.45 1.76
CA ILE A 195 1.87 -12.62 2.64
C ILE A 195 1.35 -13.25 3.92
N ILE A 196 2.07 -14.25 4.43
CA ILE A 196 1.80 -14.85 5.74
C ILE A 196 3.10 -15.02 6.52
N ARG A 197 3.00 -14.86 7.84
CA ARG A 197 4.03 -15.17 8.82
C ARG A 197 3.41 -16.08 9.87
N LEU A 198 4.00 -17.25 10.07
CA LEU A 198 3.55 -18.21 11.08
C LEU A 198 4.26 -17.96 12.40
N GLY A 199 3.51 -18.09 13.48
CA GLY A 199 4.04 -17.91 14.83
C GLY A 199 4.05 -19.19 15.62
N LYS A 200 4.46 -19.07 16.88
CA LYS A 200 4.56 -20.20 17.81
C LYS A 200 3.30 -20.38 18.67
N SER A 201 2.28 -19.53 18.48
CA SER A 201 1.03 -19.56 19.24
C SER A 201 1.25 -19.59 20.76
N LEU A 202 2.22 -18.82 21.26
CA LEU A 202 2.58 -18.86 22.67
C LEU A 202 1.40 -18.43 23.53
N LYS A 203 1.15 -19.15 24.63
CA LYS A 203 0.07 -18.85 25.59
C LYS A 203 0.40 -17.71 26.55
N LYS A 204 1.58 -17.10 26.44
CA LYS A 204 2.03 -15.99 27.29
C LYS A 204 2.58 -14.88 26.42
N ALA A 205 2.14 -13.65 26.70
CA ALA A 205 2.63 -12.47 25.99
C ALA A 205 4.13 -12.31 26.28
N LEU A 206 4.90 -12.09 25.22
CA LEU A 206 6.27 -11.65 25.33
C LEU A 206 6.25 -10.15 25.05
N ALA A 207 6.38 -9.34 26.10
CA ALA A 207 6.69 -7.94 25.89
C ALA A 207 8.08 -7.85 25.23
N PRO A 208 8.34 -6.83 24.39
CA PRO A 208 9.71 -6.55 23.97
C PRO A 208 10.57 -6.39 25.23
N ALA A 209 11.71 -7.09 25.24
CA ALA A 209 12.55 -7.16 26.42
C ALA A 209 13.10 -5.78 26.85
N ASP A 210 13.14 -4.83 25.91
CA ASP A 210 13.72 -3.49 26.03
C ASP A 210 13.00 -2.50 25.08
N GLN A 211 13.49 -1.26 25.06
CA GLN A 211 13.14 -0.25 24.06
C GLN A 211 13.61 -0.69 22.67
N ILE A 212 12.70 -0.66 21.68
CA ILE A 212 13.02 -1.06 20.31
C ILE A 212 13.98 -0.04 19.71
N THR A 213 15.21 -0.46 19.40
CA THR A 213 16.18 0.40 18.71
C THR A 213 16.24 0.04 17.23
N ILE A 214 16.10 1.05 16.37
CA ILE A 214 16.21 0.90 14.91
C ILE A 214 17.52 1.52 14.44
N SER A 215 18.36 0.71 13.78
CA SER A 215 19.65 1.15 13.27
C SER A 215 19.50 2.08 12.07
N ASN A 216 20.51 2.90 11.81
CA ASN A 216 20.56 3.75 10.63
C ASN A 216 20.50 2.93 9.33
N ASP A 217 21.11 1.75 9.31
CA ASP A 217 21.04 0.83 8.17
C ASP A 217 19.62 0.34 7.90
N THR A 218 18.87 0.00 8.96
CA THR A 218 17.45 -0.37 8.85
C THR A 218 16.63 0.81 8.35
N VAL A 219 16.87 2.04 8.82
CA VAL A 219 16.20 3.25 8.31
C VAL A 219 16.46 3.43 6.82
N ILE A 220 17.72 3.34 6.38
CA ILE A 220 18.09 3.48 4.97
C ILE A 220 17.40 2.42 4.11
N HIS A 221 17.36 1.17 4.58
CA HIS A 221 16.69 0.09 3.87
C HIS A 221 15.19 0.37 3.71
N LEU A 222 14.50 0.75 4.79
CA LEU A 222 13.07 1.08 4.78
C LEU A 222 12.75 2.30 3.91
N GLN A 223 13.64 3.30 3.86
CA GLN A 223 13.47 4.45 2.98
C GLN A 223 13.59 4.06 1.51
N GLN A 224 14.52 3.15 1.18
CA GLN A 224 14.70 2.67 -0.18
C GLN A 224 13.50 1.84 -0.65
N SER A 225 13.00 0.94 0.19
CA SER A 225 11.89 0.08 -0.18
C SER A 225 10.55 0.81 -0.24
N ASN A 226 10.34 1.82 0.61
CA ASN A 226 9.11 2.62 0.63
C ASN A 226 9.17 3.87 -0.25
N GLN A 227 10.20 4.00 -1.11
CA GLN A 227 10.40 5.19 -1.93
C GLN A 227 9.22 5.47 -2.87
N ALA A 228 8.61 4.42 -3.44
CA ALA A 228 7.44 4.56 -4.30
C ALA A 228 6.25 5.17 -3.56
N ASP A 229 5.93 4.69 -2.35
CA ASP A 229 4.83 5.24 -1.54
C ASP A 229 5.10 6.66 -1.09
N LEU A 230 6.34 6.95 -0.67
CA LEU A 230 6.72 8.31 -0.27
C LEU A 230 6.50 9.29 -1.43
N LEU A 231 6.93 8.94 -2.64
CA LEU A 231 6.78 9.82 -3.80
C LEU A 231 5.33 9.91 -4.29
N LEU A 232 4.53 8.84 -4.17
CA LEU A 232 3.11 8.89 -4.43
C LEU A 232 2.36 9.78 -3.44
N ALA A 233 2.69 9.69 -2.15
CA ALA A 233 2.13 10.56 -1.11
C ALA A 233 2.48 12.04 -1.35
N LEU A 234 3.75 12.33 -1.69
CA LEU A 234 4.18 13.68 -2.07
C LEU A 234 3.48 14.17 -3.33
N ASN A 235 3.31 13.31 -4.35
CA ASN A 235 2.56 13.66 -5.55
C ASN A 235 1.09 14.00 -5.21
N HIS A 236 0.47 13.24 -4.30
CA HIS A 236 -0.88 13.54 -3.82
C HIS A 236 -0.93 14.88 -3.06
N GLU A 237 0.02 15.16 -2.17
CA GLU A 237 0.07 16.42 -1.41
C GLU A 237 0.28 17.65 -2.31
N VAL A 238 1.18 17.56 -3.29
CA VAL A 238 1.39 18.63 -4.26
C VAL A 238 0.12 18.89 -5.07
N ARG A 239 -0.66 17.84 -5.34
CA ARG A 239 -1.90 17.93 -6.12
C ARG A 239 -3.11 18.38 -5.31
N SER A 240 -3.23 18.02 -4.04
CA SER A 240 -4.33 18.48 -3.20
C SER A 240 -4.37 20.00 -3.04
N LYS A 241 -3.22 20.67 -3.26
CA LYS A 241 -3.09 22.13 -3.32
C LYS A 241 -3.55 22.74 -4.66
N ILE A 242 -3.88 21.92 -5.65
CA ILE A 242 -4.35 22.34 -6.98
C ILE A 242 -5.82 21.92 -7.10
N GLU A 243 -6.74 22.89 -7.16
CA GLU A 243 -8.21 22.68 -7.20
C GLU A 243 -8.75 22.04 -8.50
N GLN A 244 -7.93 21.31 -9.26
CA GLN A 244 -8.33 20.72 -10.53
C GLN A 244 -8.34 19.19 -10.46
N PRO A 245 -9.45 18.55 -10.87
CA PRO A 245 -9.50 17.10 -10.99
C PRO A 245 -8.46 16.64 -12.00
N SER A 246 -7.73 15.56 -11.69
CA SER A 246 -6.76 15.00 -12.64
C SER A 246 -6.97 13.51 -12.88
N PRO A 247 -6.67 13.03 -14.09
CA PRO A 247 -6.95 11.66 -14.55
C PRO A 247 -6.14 10.58 -13.82
N ILE A 248 -5.36 10.95 -12.80
CA ILE A 248 -4.63 10.05 -11.90
C ILE A 248 -5.56 9.48 -10.82
N GLU A 249 -6.55 10.25 -10.35
CA GLU A 249 -7.50 9.80 -9.30
C GLU A 249 -8.32 8.58 -9.74
N ASP A 250 -8.44 8.38 -11.05
CA ASP A 250 -9.13 7.24 -11.64
C ASP A 250 -8.27 5.97 -11.75
N ILE A 251 -6.97 6.09 -11.52
CA ILE A 251 -6.07 4.93 -11.53
C ILE A 251 -6.17 4.27 -10.16
N ALA A 252 -6.49 2.98 -10.15
CA ALA A 252 -6.51 2.19 -8.92
C ALA A 252 -5.17 2.30 -8.15
N PRO A 253 -5.16 2.46 -6.81
CA PRO A 253 -3.94 2.68 -6.03
C PRO A 253 -2.82 1.66 -6.27
N CYS A 254 -3.16 0.37 -6.40
CA CYS A 254 -2.20 -0.69 -6.71
C CYS A 254 -1.50 -0.50 -8.07
N LEU A 255 -2.22 0.03 -9.07
CA LEU A 255 -1.64 0.33 -10.37
C LEU A 255 -0.78 1.60 -10.30
N GLN A 256 -1.20 2.61 -9.54
CA GLN A 256 -0.34 3.78 -9.29
C GLN A 256 1.00 3.35 -8.68
N TYR A 257 0.97 2.43 -7.72
CA TYR A 257 2.16 1.85 -7.12
C TYR A 257 3.02 1.08 -8.14
N ALA A 258 2.43 0.17 -8.92
CA ALA A 258 3.16 -0.60 -9.92
C ALA A 258 3.86 0.31 -10.95
N LEU A 259 3.20 1.37 -11.39
CA LEU A 259 3.77 2.37 -12.30
C LEU A 259 4.87 3.19 -11.63
N ALA A 260 4.72 3.52 -10.34
CA ALA A 260 5.74 4.23 -9.59
C ALA A 260 7.02 3.39 -9.42
N VAL A 261 6.89 2.10 -9.13
CA VAL A 261 8.03 1.16 -9.06
C VAL A 261 8.76 1.09 -10.39
N GLU A 262 8.04 0.90 -11.50
CA GLU A 262 8.66 0.82 -12.83
C GLU A 262 9.38 2.14 -13.21
N ALA A 263 8.79 3.28 -12.86
CA ALA A 263 9.41 4.59 -13.06
C ALA A 263 10.69 4.77 -12.21
N LEU A 264 10.72 4.23 -10.99
CA LEU A 264 11.90 4.26 -10.12
C LEU A 264 13.00 3.31 -10.56
N GLU A 265 12.65 2.14 -11.12
CA GLU A 265 13.62 1.25 -11.77
C GLU A 265 14.30 1.97 -12.94
N PHE A 266 13.51 2.62 -13.80
CA PHE A 266 14.07 3.46 -14.87
C PHE A 266 14.95 4.59 -14.32
N ALA A 267 14.53 5.26 -13.23
CA ALA A 267 15.31 6.31 -12.59
C ALA A 267 16.68 5.78 -12.11
N LYS A 268 16.69 4.59 -11.51
CA LYS A 268 17.91 3.90 -11.05
C LYS A 268 18.84 3.57 -12.22
N GLU A 269 18.31 2.96 -13.28
CA GLU A 269 19.08 2.62 -14.49
C GLU A 269 19.71 3.86 -15.16
N ARG A 270 19.04 5.01 -15.06
CA ARG A 270 19.48 6.26 -15.68
C ARG A 270 20.16 7.22 -14.72
N GLN A 271 20.50 6.76 -13.51
CA GLN A 271 21.23 7.56 -12.51
C GLN A 271 20.52 8.90 -12.23
N LEU A 272 19.19 8.85 -12.12
CA LEU A 272 18.37 9.98 -11.70
C LEU A 272 18.24 9.94 -10.17
N HIS A 273 19.15 10.67 -9.51
CA HIS A 273 19.30 10.60 -8.06
C HIS A 273 18.43 11.60 -7.31
N SER A 274 18.01 12.69 -7.95
CA SER A 274 17.23 13.72 -7.26
C SER A 274 15.79 13.27 -7.04
N GLN A 275 15.24 13.68 -5.89
CA GLN A 275 13.83 13.46 -5.56
C GLN A 275 12.90 14.13 -6.58
N GLU A 276 13.26 15.32 -7.08
CA GLU A 276 12.49 16.05 -8.08
C GLU A 276 12.39 15.30 -9.42
N GLU A 277 13.48 14.71 -9.91
CA GLU A 277 13.46 13.90 -11.15
C GLU A 277 12.58 12.66 -10.97
N ARG A 278 12.73 11.95 -9.85
CA ARG A 278 11.94 10.74 -9.54
C ARG A 278 10.45 11.06 -9.40
N LEU A 279 10.13 12.12 -8.65
CA LEU A 279 8.75 12.62 -8.53
C LEU A 279 8.18 13.00 -9.89
N SER A 280 8.97 13.64 -10.74
CA SER A 280 8.55 14.03 -12.09
C SER A 280 8.31 12.84 -13.00
N LEU A 281 9.13 11.79 -12.91
CA LEU A 281 8.88 10.56 -13.64
C LEU A 281 7.54 9.94 -13.23
N ILE A 282 7.31 9.76 -11.93
CA ILE A 282 6.07 9.16 -11.41
C ILE A 282 4.86 10.00 -11.81
N LYS A 283 4.92 11.32 -11.57
CA LYS A 283 3.85 12.25 -11.94
C LYS A 283 3.48 12.14 -13.41
N ASN A 284 4.46 12.15 -14.31
CA ASN A 284 4.21 12.11 -15.75
C ASN A 284 3.82 10.72 -16.25
N ALA A 285 4.26 9.64 -15.60
CA ALA A 285 3.82 8.27 -15.91
C ALA A 285 2.33 8.11 -15.60
N LEU A 286 1.86 8.67 -14.49
CA LEU A 286 0.46 8.65 -14.10
C LEU A 286 -0.40 9.62 -14.93
N ALA A 287 0.13 10.82 -15.24
CA ALA A 287 -0.64 11.87 -15.92
C ALA A 287 -0.68 11.74 -17.44
N ILE A 288 0.45 11.47 -18.08
CA ILE A 288 0.61 11.58 -19.55
C ILE A 288 0.53 10.19 -20.20
N HIS A 289 1.45 9.29 -19.85
CA HIS A 289 1.46 7.94 -20.39
C HIS A 289 2.32 7.00 -19.52
N PRO A 290 1.82 5.82 -19.12
CA PRO A 290 2.49 4.90 -18.19
C PRO A 290 3.93 4.56 -18.53
N SER A 291 4.28 4.56 -19.82
CA SER A 291 5.61 4.19 -20.31
C SER A 291 6.28 5.29 -21.15
N PHE A 292 5.94 6.57 -20.94
CA PHE A 292 6.52 7.67 -21.73
C PHE A 292 8.06 7.68 -21.70
N TYR A 293 8.64 7.31 -20.56
CA TYR A 293 10.09 7.28 -20.34
C TYR A 293 10.81 6.19 -21.15
N LYS A 294 10.07 5.23 -21.74
CA LYS A 294 10.61 4.23 -22.68
C LYS A 294 10.74 4.75 -24.11
N ASN A 295 10.20 5.95 -24.41
CA ASN A 295 10.27 6.51 -25.74
C ASN A 295 11.73 6.87 -26.12
N PRO A 296 12.25 6.41 -27.28
CA PRO A 296 13.64 6.65 -27.68
C PRO A 296 14.00 8.14 -27.77
N ARG A 297 13.06 9.00 -28.20
CA ARG A 297 13.28 10.45 -28.28
C ARG A 297 13.39 11.07 -26.90
N PHE A 298 12.51 10.72 -25.96
CA PHE A 298 12.62 11.17 -24.58
C PHE A 298 13.97 10.77 -23.96
N ILE A 299 14.39 9.51 -24.17
CA ILE A 299 15.70 9.02 -23.71
C ILE A 299 16.85 9.82 -24.33
N SER A 300 16.75 10.14 -25.63
CA SER A 300 17.77 10.95 -26.31
C SER A 300 17.83 12.37 -25.76
N GLU A 301 16.69 13.00 -25.47
CA GLU A 301 16.64 14.33 -24.86
C GLU A 301 17.20 14.31 -23.44
N LEU A 302 16.82 13.32 -22.63
CA LEU A 302 17.31 13.16 -21.26
C LEU A 302 18.84 13.04 -21.21
N ARG A 303 19.46 12.32 -22.17
CA ARG A 303 20.92 12.16 -22.27
C ARG A 303 21.66 13.44 -22.64
N ARG A 304 21.02 14.38 -23.35
CA ARG A 304 21.64 15.65 -23.75
C ARG A 304 21.72 16.65 -22.60
N LEU A 305 20.91 16.47 -21.56
CA LEU A 305 20.80 17.40 -20.45
C LEU A 305 21.88 17.15 -19.41
N VAL A 306 22.56 18.23 -19.02
CA VAL A 306 23.54 18.24 -17.93
C VAL A 306 22.81 18.04 -16.58
N PRO A 307 23.42 17.40 -15.56
CA PRO A 307 22.84 17.21 -14.22
C PRO A 307 22.63 18.51 -13.43
N VAL A 308 21.82 19.44 -13.94
CA VAL A 308 21.43 20.67 -13.26
C VAL A 308 19.91 20.78 -13.27
N GLY A 309 19.31 20.76 -12.08
CA GLY A 309 17.87 20.79 -11.89
C GLY A 309 17.14 19.55 -12.41
N ASN A 310 15.85 19.70 -12.67
CA ASN A 310 14.97 18.62 -13.05
C ASN A 310 15.08 18.28 -14.56
N ARG A 311 15.98 17.34 -14.89
CA ARG A 311 16.21 16.91 -16.29
C ARG A 311 14.99 16.24 -16.93
N VAL A 312 14.14 15.58 -16.13
CA VAL A 312 12.94 14.91 -16.63
C VAL A 312 11.95 15.93 -17.19
N GLU A 313 11.70 17.00 -16.46
CA GLU A 313 10.86 18.10 -16.93
C GLU A 313 11.45 18.83 -18.14
N ALA A 314 12.77 19.07 -18.13
CA ALA A 314 13.44 19.70 -19.26
C ALA A 314 13.35 18.82 -20.54
N ALA A 315 13.55 17.52 -20.43
CA ALA A 315 13.41 16.59 -21.55
C ALA A 315 11.97 16.55 -22.08
N LEU A 316 10.97 16.55 -21.19
CA LEU A 316 9.56 16.61 -21.57
C LEU A 316 9.20 17.91 -22.30
N LYS A 317 9.79 19.04 -21.92
CA LYS A 317 9.57 20.34 -22.60
C LYS A 317 10.09 20.34 -24.04
N ASN A 318 11.07 19.50 -24.37
CA ASN A 318 11.62 19.36 -25.73
C ASN A 318 10.82 18.36 -26.60
N MET A 319 9.82 17.69 -26.05
CA MET A 319 8.98 16.76 -26.82
C MET A 319 8.03 17.53 -27.73
N SER A 320 7.84 17.04 -28.96
CA SER A 320 6.91 17.66 -29.90
C SER A 320 5.47 17.45 -29.45
N GLN A 321 4.59 18.41 -29.78
CA GLN A 321 3.16 18.32 -29.45
C GLN A 321 2.51 17.07 -30.02
N ASN A 322 2.92 16.63 -31.22
CA ASN A 322 2.45 15.39 -31.83
C ASN A 322 2.77 14.17 -30.97
N THR A 323 3.99 14.07 -30.44
CA THR A 323 4.38 12.96 -29.55
C THR A 323 3.57 12.96 -28.26
N ILE A 324 3.30 14.13 -27.68
CA ILE A 324 2.47 14.24 -26.47
C ILE A 324 1.03 13.84 -26.77
N ASN A 325 0.49 14.23 -27.93
CA ASN A 325 -0.85 13.82 -28.36
C ASN A 325 -0.94 12.30 -28.57
N ASP A 326 0.08 11.69 -29.21
CA ASP A 326 0.15 10.24 -29.40
C ASP A 326 0.14 9.49 -28.06
N TRP A 327 0.92 9.98 -27.09
CA TRP A 327 0.93 9.44 -25.73
C TRP A 327 -0.43 9.54 -25.04
N ASN A 328 -1.09 10.69 -25.13
CA ASN A 328 -2.42 10.86 -24.55
C ASN A 328 -3.43 9.90 -25.20
N ASN A 329 -3.37 9.72 -26.52
CA ASN A 329 -4.26 8.82 -27.25
C ASN A 329 -4.01 7.33 -26.91
N GLN A 330 -2.77 6.96 -26.57
CA GLN A 330 -2.39 5.59 -26.21
C GLN A 330 -2.53 5.28 -24.71
N ARG A 331 -2.70 6.31 -23.87
CA ARG A 331 -2.68 6.19 -22.40
C ARG A 331 -3.69 5.16 -21.90
N LEU A 332 -4.94 5.24 -22.33
CA LEU A 332 -6.01 4.34 -21.87
C LEU A 332 -5.74 2.89 -22.28
N ALA A 333 -5.36 2.66 -23.54
CA ALA A 333 -5.00 1.33 -24.03
C ALA A 333 -3.85 0.73 -23.21
N ARG A 334 -2.85 1.55 -22.89
CA ARG A 334 -1.71 1.12 -22.08
C ARG A 334 -2.11 0.80 -20.64
N LEU A 335 -2.94 1.62 -20.00
CA LEU A 335 -3.46 1.31 -18.66
C LEU A 335 -4.26 -0.01 -18.65
N ASN A 336 -5.06 -0.25 -19.70
CA ASN A 336 -5.80 -1.51 -19.86
C ASN A 336 -4.87 -2.73 -20.01
N ASP A 337 -3.72 -2.60 -20.67
CA ASP A 337 -2.70 -3.66 -20.70
C ASP A 337 -2.18 -3.98 -19.29
N TYR A 338 -1.89 -2.96 -18.48
CA TYR A 338 -1.44 -3.18 -17.10
C TYR A 338 -2.52 -3.86 -16.25
N TYR A 339 -3.78 -3.45 -16.37
CA TYR A 339 -4.88 -4.12 -15.66
C TYR A 339 -5.02 -5.57 -16.06
N ARG A 340 -4.93 -5.91 -17.35
CA ARG A 340 -4.95 -7.30 -17.83
C ARG A 340 -3.80 -8.11 -17.23
N HIS A 341 -2.58 -7.57 -17.26
CA HIS A 341 -1.42 -8.25 -16.70
C HIS A 341 -1.56 -8.49 -15.18
N LEU A 342 -2.04 -7.50 -14.42
CA LEU A 342 -2.31 -7.68 -12.99
C LEU A 342 -3.42 -8.70 -12.75
N THR A 343 -4.47 -8.70 -13.57
CA THR A 343 -5.59 -9.66 -13.49
C THR A 343 -5.10 -11.09 -13.68
N GLU A 344 -4.25 -11.34 -14.67
CA GLU A 344 -3.63 -12.65 -14.91
C GLU A 344 -2.84 -13.11 -13.68
N ARG A 345 -1.95 -12.25 -13.16
CA ARG A 345 -1.15 -12.55 -11.96
C ARG A 345 -2.02 -12.89 -10.76
N ILE A 346 -3.08 -12.12 -10.53
CA ILE A 346 -4.03 -12.34 -9.43
C ILE A 346 -4.77 -13.67 -9.61
N SER A 347 -5.19 -13.98 -10.83
CA SER A 347 -5.99 -15.18 -11.12
C SER A 347 -5.21 -16.49 -10.99
N THR A 348 -3.89 -16.44 -11.20
CA THR A 348 -3.02 -17.62 -11.10
C THR A 348 -2.52 -17.93 -9.69
N ARG A 349 -2.78 -17.06 -8.70
CA ARG A 349 -2.24 -17.21 -7.35
C ARG A 349 -3.11 -18.11 -6.47
N GLN A 350 -2.50 -18.82 -5.52
CA GLN A 350 -3.22 -19.60 -4.53
C GLN A 350 -2.56 -19.44 -3.15
N ILE A 351 -3.25 -18.84 -2.18
CA ILE A 351 -2.71 -18.73 -0.80
C ILE A 351 -2.39 -20.10 -0.18
N HIS A 352 -3.11 -21.14 -0.60
CA HIS A 352 -2.89 -22.51 -0.14
C HIS A 352 -1.48 -23.03 -0.46
N SER A 353 -0.89 -22.67 -1.61
CA SER A 353 0.48 -23.09 -1.93
C SER A 353 1.49 -22.39 -1.02
N ILE A 354 1.30 -21.11 -0.73
CA ILE A 354 2.18 -20.33 0.16
C ILE A 354 2.20 -20.93 1.57
N ILE A 355 1.05 -21.41 2.07
CA ILE A 355 0.94 -21.97 3.42
C ILE A 355 1.51 -23.39 3.50
N LYS A 356 1.38 -24.19 2.43
CA LYS A 356 2.02 -25.51 2.36
C LYS A 356 3.55 -25.42 2.37
N ASP A 357 4.10 -24.36 1.79
CA ASP A 357 5.54 -24.16 1.64
C ASP A 357 6.13 -23.26 2.75
N ALA A 358 5.32 -22.82 3.72
CA ALA A 358 5.78 -22.00 4.84
C ALA A 358 6.57 -22.87 5.84
N PRO A 359 7.80 -22.46 6.22
CA PRO A 359 8.71 -23.24 7.07
C PRO A 359 8.26 -23.38 8.53
#